data_AF-A0A7Y5E1V9-F1
#
_entry.id   AF-A0A7Y5E1V9-F1
#
_cell.length_a   1.000
_cell.length_b   1.000
_cell.length_c   1.000
_cell.angle_alpha   90.00
_cell.angle_beta   90.00
_cell.angle_gamma   90.00
#
_symmetry.space_group_name_H-M   'P 1'
#
loop_
_entity.id
_entity.type
_entity.pdbx_description
1 polymer ?
#
loop_
_entity_poly.entity_id
_entity_poly.type
_entity_poly.pdbx_seq_one_letter_code
_entity_poly.pdbx_strand_id
1 'polypeptide(L)'
;MAAPRLRDVQNTRDSSPELFDVPAAVVCTQCGSSDCPGCSASPDMESGIVQIVPWERTYGGALTRLWTTASLTTFDASSFFARLPDGPLAPALRFAFAAELIASLAMTTVWMGIAFAVAPHACAGFFFGAETRGFAARLLVVGVPALATLLVAAHAVHGLSIDLGARRAGGRPARNRALRLGLYACGWDVVMGPVGVVVVGVRSGIGKALSALTVGAGLPTRATEAFLSGHYRLVGPPAKRALYTSYAVAALTTGVFVVMVLSAIVAAAFYL
;
A
#
# COMPACT_ATOMS: atom_id res chain seq x y z
N MET A 1 46.99 55.53 -26.78
CA MET A 1 46.09 54.92 -25.77
C MET A 1 46.87 53.82 -25.08
N ALA A 2 47.11 53.97 -23.77
CA ALA A 2 48.13 53.24 -23.03
C ALA A 2 47.60 51.96 -22.37
N ALA A 3 48.40 50.89 -22.43
CA ALA A 3 48.12 49.58 -21.85
C ALA A 3 48.29 49.57 -20.31
N PRO A 4 47.52 48.75 -19.57
CA PRO A 4 47.67 48.63 -18.13
C PRO A 4 48.92 47.81 -17.76
N ARG A 5 49.74 48.36 -16.85
CA ARG A 5 50.89 47.66 -16.24
C ARG A 5 50.38 46.58 -15.29
N LEU A 6 50.78 45.34 -15.56
CA LEU A 6 50.68 44.22 -14.62
C LEU A 6 51.60 44.51 -13.42
N ARG A 7 51.02 44.50 -12.22
CA ARG A 7 51.74 44.58 -10.95
C ARG A 7 52.21 43.16 -10.60
N ASP A 8 53.52 42.98 -10.52
CA ASP A 8 54.14 41.79 -9.96
C ASP A 8 53.77 41.66 -8.48
N VAL A 9 52.96 40.65 -8.16
CA VAL A 9 52.79 40.16 -6.79
C VAL A 9 53.80 39.04 -6.61
N GLN A 10 55.02 39.42 -6.20
CA GLN A 10 55.95 38.51 -5.55
C GLN A 10 55.35 38.13 -4.20
N ASN A 11 54.68 36.97 -4.13
CA ASN A 11 54.45 36.30 -2.86
C ASN A 11 55.45 35.16 -2.73
N THR A 12 56.33 35.33 -1.76
CA THR A 12 57.43 34.46 -1.39
C THR A 12 56.94 33.07 -1.03
N ARG A 13 57.59 32.07 -1.64
CA ARG A 13 57.55 30.67 -1.22
C ARG A 13 58.00 30.56 0.23
N ASP A 14 57.06 30.26 1.11
CA ASP A 14 57.36 29.51 2.34
C ASP A 14 56.60 28.19 2.25
N SER A 15 57.24 27.24 1.60
CA SER A 15 56.75 25.89 1.34
C SER A 15 57.03 25.01 2.56
N SER A 16 56.26 25.21 3.62
CA SER A 16 55.90 24.09 4.48
C SER A 16 54.62 23.51 3.89
N PRO A 17 54.59 22.23 3.46
CA PRO A 17 53.32 21.60 3.16
C PRO A 17 52.52 21.63 4.45
N GLU A 18 51.46 22.45 4.49
CA GLU A 18 50.40 22.28 5.48
C GLU A 18 49.96 20.82 5.34
N LEU A 19 50.43 19.97 6.25
CA LEU A 19 49.88 18.66 6.46
C LEU A 19 48.42 18.93 6.84
N PHE A 20 47.54 18.89 5.84
CA PHE A 20 46.12 18.76 6.11
C PHE A 20 46.01 17.51 6.95
N ASP A 21 45.72 17.68 8.24
CA ASP A 21 45.26 16.62 9.12
C ASP A 21 43.92 16.14 8.55
N VAL A 22 44.00 15.27 7.54
CA VAL A 22 42.85 14.54 7.03
C VAL A 22 42.56 13.52 8.13
N PRO A 23 41.40 13.61 8.81
CA PRO A 23 41.07 12.65 9.86
C PRO A 23 41.21 11.24 9.29
N ALA A 24 41.86 10.35 10.04
CA ALA A 24 42.05 8.96 9.63
C ALA A 24 40.73 8.40 9.11
N ALA A 25 40.73 7.85 7.90
CA ALA A 25 39.54 7.24 7.32
C ALA A 25 39.09 6.08 8.23
N VAL A 26 38.03 6.30 9.00
CA VAL A 26 37.46 5.27 9.87
C VAL A 26 36.56 4.41 9.00
N VAL A 27 37.01 3.19 8.69
CA VAL A 27 36.23 2.20 7.96
C VAL A 27 35.61 1.19 8.93
N CYS A 28 34.39 0.68 8.67
CA CYS A 28 33.82 -0.40 9.50
C CYS A 28 34.77 -1.61 9.45
N THR A 29 35.21 -2.10 10.62
CA THR A 29 36.10 -3.27 10.71
C THR A 29 35.50 -4.55 10.15
N GLN A 30 34.19 -4.58 9.90
CA GLN A 30 33.49 -5.75 9.40
C GLN A 30 33.12 -5.68 7.90
N CYS A 31 32.86 -4.50 7.32
CA CYS A 31 32.53 -4.38 5.89
C CYS A 31 33.50 -3.50 5.07
N GLY A 32 34.40 -2.76 5.73
CA GLY A 32 35.42 -1.92 5.08
C GLY A 32 34.91 -0.61 4.46
N SER A 33 33.62 -0.26 4.60
CA SER A 33 33.09 1.01 4.10
C SER A 33 33.32 2.16 5.08
N SER A 34 33.73 3.33 4.56
CA SER A 34 33.91 4.59 5.31
C SER A 34 32.59 5.24 5.73
N ASP A 35 31.50 4.91 5.03
CA ASP A 35 30.16 5.46 5.29
C ASP A 35 29.26 4.44 5.99
N CYS A 36 29.84 3.43 6.63
CA CYS A 36 29.06 2.37 7.25
C CYS A 36 28.37 2.86 8.54
N PRO A 37 27.02 2.88 8.63
CA PRO A 37 26.30 3.30 9.83
C PRO A 37 26.32 2.26 10.96
N GLY A 38 27.14 1.21 10.83
CA GLY A 38 27.19 0.04 11.68
C GLY A 38 26.88 -1.22 10.87
N CYS A 39 27.79 -2.20 10.88
CA CYS A 39 27.62 -3.48 10.19
C CYS A 39 26.52 -4.38 10.81
N SER A 40 25.91 -3.91 11.91
CA SER A 40 24.69 -4.43 12.56
C SER A 40 23.49 -3.47 12.48
N ALA A 41 23.67 -2.26 11.94
CA ALA A 41 22.58 -1.32 11.73
C ALA A 41 21.70 -1.86 10.62
N SER A 42 20.40 -1.97 10.89
CA SER A 42 19.43 -2.21 9.82
C SER A 42 19.60 -1.14 8.74
N PRO A 43 19.38 -1.47 7.46
CA PRO A 43 19.48 -0.53 6.34
C PRO A 43 18.53 0.70 6.40
N ASP A 44 17.89 0.95 7.53
CA ASP A 44 16.88 1.98 7.76
C ASP A 44 17.50 3.35 8.15
N MET A 45 18.83 3.48 8.25
CA MET A 45 19.52 4.69 8.74
C MET A 45 20.16 5.58 7.66
N GLU A 46 20.05 5.27 6.36
CA GLU A 46 20.67 6.11 5.31
C GLU A 46 19.94 7.43 5.03
N SER A 47 18.76 7.66 5.62
CA SER A 47 18.26 9.01 5.86
C SER A 47 17.28 8.91 7.04
N GLY A 48 17.46 9.67 8.11
CA GLY A 48 16.61 9.63 9.32
C GLY A 48 15.11 9.98 9.10
N ILE A 49 14.63 9.96 7.86
CA ILE A 49 13.23 10.14 7.49
C ILE A 49 12.56 8.76 7.55
N VAL A 50 12.10 8.39 8.74
CA VAL A 50 11.19 7.25 8.92
C VAL A 50 9.89 7.59 8.18
N GLN A 51 9.47 6.75 7.24
CA GLN A 51 8.18 6.94 6.57
C GLN A 51 7.05 6.76 7.58
N ILE A 52 6.37 7.85 7.93
CA ILE A 52 5.29 7.81 8.92
C ILE A 52 3.97 7.49 8.21
N VAL A 53 3.29 6.42 8.64
CA VAL A 53 1.96 6.07 8.13
C VAL A 53 0.90 6.98 8.77
N PRO A 54 0.16 7.80 8.01
CA PRO A 54 -0.81 8.75 8.59
C PRO A 54 -1.85 8.11 9.50
N TRP A 55 -2.34 6.92 9.15
CA TRP A 55 -3.29 6.15 9.96
C TRP A 55 -2.77 5.79 11.35
N GLU A 56 -1.47 5.64 11.54
CA GLU A 56 -0.88 5.28 12.84
C GLU A 56 -0.71 6.49 13.77
N ARG A 57 -0.92 7.71 13.27
CA ARG A 57 -0.84 8.95 14.05
C ARG A 57 -2.09 9.13 14.91
N THR A 58 -1.93 9.70 16.11
CA THR A 58 -3.05 10.02 17.00
C THR A 58 -3.72 11.34 16.67
N TYR A 59 -3.03 12.24 15.97
CA TYR A 59 -3.53 13.57 15.62
C TYR A 59 -4.24 13.59 14.26
N GLY A 60 -5.25 14.46 14.14
CA GLY A 60 -6.10 14.60 12.96
C GLY A 60 -7.34 13.69 12.99
N GLY A 61 -8.35 14.05 12.20
CA GLY A 61 -9.58 13.27 12.08
C GLY A 61 -9.36 11.90 11.44
N ALA A 62 -10.11 10.89 11.88
CA ALA A 62 -9.99 9.51 11.39
C ALA A 62 -10.17 9.41 9.87
N LEU A 63 -11.14 10.13 9.29
CA LEU A 63 -11.37 10.16 7.85
C LEU A 63 -10.22 10.79 7.08
N THR A 64 -9.63 11.88 7.60
CA THR A 64 -8.46 12.51 6.99
C THR A 64 -7.29 11.54 6.98
N ARG A 65 -7.01 10.89 8.12
CA ARG A 65 -5.95 9.88 8.23
C ARG A 65 -6.17 8.70 7.29
N LEU A 66 -7.39 8.17 7.22
CA LEU A 66 -7.77 7.09 6.30
C LEU A 66 -7.48 7.51 4.85
N TRP A 67 -8.03 8.64 4.43
CA TRP A 67 -7.87 9.14 3.06
C TRP A 67 -6.41 9.41 2.71
N THR A 68 -5.65 10.04 3.60
CA THR A 68 -4.22 10.31 3.36
C THR A 68 -3.42 9.01 3.25
N THR A 69 -3.65 8.03 4.13
CA THR A 69 -2.98 6.72 4.01
C THR A 69 -3.37 6.02 2.71
N ALA A 70 -4.66 5.93 2.40
CA ALA A 70 -5.15 5.29 1.17
C ALA A 70 -4.62 5.99 -0.10
N SER A 71 -4.52 7.32 -0.07
CA SER A 71 -3.95 8.10 -1.18
C SER A 71 -2.45 7.84 -1.35
N LEU A 72 -1.69 7.78 -0.25
CA LEU A 72 -0.25 7.47 -0.30
C LEU A 72 0.01 6.05 -0.81
N THR A 73 -0.76 5.06 -0.34
CA THR A 73 -0.61 3.67 -0.80
C THR A 73 -1.02 3.47 -2.25
N THR A 74 -1.78 4.40 -2.83
CA THR A 74 -2.26 4.32 -4.22
C THR A 74 -1.41 5.16 -5.17
N PHE A 75 -1.28 6.46 -4.91
CA PHE A 75 -0.60 7.39 -5.80
C PHE A 75 0.92 7.40 -5.63
N ASP A 76 1.42 7.12 -4.42
CA ASP A 76 2.85 7.07 -4.11
C ASP A 76 3.28 5.67 -3.62
N ALA A 77 2.64 4.65 -4.19
CA ALA A 77 2.78 3.26 -3.74
C ALA A 77 4.24 2.79 -3.72
N SER A 78 5.01 3.11 -4.75
CA SER A 78 6.41 2.67 -4.85
C SER A 78 7.26 3.25 -3.72
N SER A 79 7.19 4.55 -3.46
CA SER A 79 7.92 5.17 -2.35
C SER A 79 7.43 4.62 -1.01
N PHE A 80 6.11 4.58 -0.81
CA PHE A 80 5.47 4.13 0.41
C PHE A 80 5.85 2.69 0.80
N PHE A 81 5.72 1.75 -0.15
CA PHE A 81 5.99 0.34 0.15
C PHE A 81 7.48 0.00 0.17
N ALA A 82 8.32 0.70 -0.60
CA ALA A 82 9.78 0.53 -0.51
C ALA A 82 10.34 0.89 0.87
N ARG A 83 9.70 1.82 1.59
CA ARG A 83 10.14 2.32 2.90
C ARG A 83 9.15 2.02 4.03
N LEU A 84 8.22 1.08 3.81
CA LEU A 84 7.22 0.70 4.80
C LEU A 84 7.90 0.26 6.12
N PRO A 85 7.75 1.00 7.23
CA PRO A 85 8.42 0.65 8.46
C PRO A 85 7.82 -0.62 9.08
N ASP A 86 8.64 -1.30 9.88
CA ASP A 86 8.14 -2.24 10.86
C ASP A 86 7.18 -1.55 11.84
N GLY A 87 6.33 -2.33 12.49
CA GLY A 87 5.41 -1.81 13.49
C GLY A 87 4.34 -2.81 13.89
N PRO A 88 3.45 -2.42 14.82
CA PRO A 88 2.35 -3.29 15.26
C PRO A 88 1.38 -3.57 14.11
N LEU A 89 0.79 -4.77 14.10
CA LEU A 89 -0.22 -5.15 13.10
C LEU A 89 -1.60 -4.56 13.42
N ALA A 90 -1.90 -4.26 14.68
CA ALA A 90 -3.22 -3.80 15.08
C ALA A 90 -3.67 -2.50 14.39
N PRO A 91 -2.83 -1.44 14.24
CA PRO A 91 -3.20 -0.25 13.46
C PRO A 91 -3.45 -0.56 11.99
N ALA A 92 -2.59 -1.37 11.36
CA ALA A 92 -2.74 -1.77 9.96
C ALA A 92 -4.04 -2.56 9.73
N LEU A 93 -4.41 -3.45 10.67
CA LEU A 93 -5.66 -4.21 10.61
C LEU A 93 -6.87 -3.29 10.74
N ARG A 94 -6.84 -2.31 11.66
CA ARG A 94 -7.92 -1.31 11.79
C ARG A 94 -8.06 -0.46 10.53
N PHE A 95 -6.94 -0.09 9.88
CA PHE A 95 -6.96 0.60 8.60
C PHE A 95 -7.63 -0.25 7.53
N ALA A 96 -7.18 -1.50 7.39
CA ALA A 96 -7.69 -2.44 6.40
C ALA A 96 -9.20 -2.62 6.53
N PHE A 97 -9.70 -2.89 7.74
CA PHE A 97 -11.13 -3.01 7.99
C PHE A 97 -11.91 -1.72 7.68
N ALA A 98 -11.41 -0.56 8.08
CA ALA A 98 -12.07 0.71 7.78
C ALA A 98 -12.14 0.97 6.26
N ALA A 99 -11.04 0.71 5.54
CA ALA A 99 -10.96 0.86 4.11
C ALA A 99 -11.93 -0.10 3.39
N GLU A 100 -11.90 -1.38 3.75
CA GLU A 100 -12.73 -2.41 3.12
C GLU A 100 -14.23 -2.26 3.42
N LEU A 101 -14.60 -1.84 4.63
CA LEU A 101 -16.00 -1.53 4.94
C LEU A 101 -16.52 -0.37 4.09
N ILE A 102 -15.73 0.69 3.94
CA ILE A 102 -16.10 1.85 3.10
C ILE A 102 -16.18 1.45 1.63
N ALA A 103 -15.19 0.72 1.12
CA ALA A 103 -15.16 0.24 -0.26
C ALA A 103 -16.36 -0.69 -0.55
N SER A 104 -16.62 -1.64 0.35
CA SER A 104 -17.74 -2.59 0.24
C SER A 104 -19.09 -1.87 0.26
N LEU A 105 -19.33 -0.96 1.22
CA LEU A 105 -20.56 -0.18 1.28
C LEU A 105 -20.79 0.65 0.01
N ALA A 106 -19.74 1.30 -0.49
CA ALA A 106 -19.82 2.10 -1.70
C ALA A 106 -20.13 1.22 -2.93
N MET A 107 -19.49 0.07 -3.03
CA MET A 107 -19.74 -0.88 -4.11
C MET A 107 -21.14 -1.48 -4.04
N THR A 108 -21.62 -1.85 -2.85
CA THR A 108 -23.01 -2.28 -2.62
C THR A 108 -23.99 -1.19 -3.07
N THR A 109 -23.72 0.08 -2.76
CA THR A 109 -24.56 1.20 -3.18
C THR A 109 -24.63 1.34 -4.71
N VAL A 110 -23.50 1.20 -5.40
CA VAL A 110 -23.46 1.21 -6.87
C VAL A 110 -24.26 0.05 -7.46
N TRP A 111 -24.07 -1.18 -6.96
CA TRP A 111 -24.82 -2.34 -7.43
C TRP A 111 -26.32 -2.24 -7.15
N MET A 112 -26.71 -1.69 -6.00
CA MET A 112 -28.12 -1.41 -5.71
C MET A 112 -28.71 -0.40 -6.70
N GLY A 113 -27.97 0.66 -7.04
CA GLY A 113 -28.38 1.64 -8.06
C GLY A 113 -28.56 1.00 -9.44
N ILE A 114 -27.63 0.15 -9.86
CA ILE A 114 -27.73 -0.61 -11.13
C ILE A 114 -28.93 -1.56 -11.10
N ALA A 115 -29.12 -2.32 -10.03
CA ALA A 115 -30.25 -3.24 -9.88
C ALA A 115 -31.59 -2.48 -9.95
N PHE A 116 -31.68 -1.32 -9.30
CA PHE A 116 -32.88 -0.48 -9.36
C PHE A 116 -33.13 0.09 -10.76
N ALA A 117 -32.08 0.46 -11.50
CA ALA A 117 -32.20 0.94 -12.87
C ALA A 117 -32.66 -0.16 -13.85
N VAL A 118 -32.19 -1.40 -13.66
CA VAL A 118 -32.50 -2.54 -14.54
C VAL A 118 -33.85 -3.18 -14.21
N ALA A 119 -34.20 -3.27 -12.93
CA ALA A 119 -35.39 -3.97 -12.44
C ALA A 119 -36.10 -3.20 -11.30
N PRO A 120 -36.66 -2.01 -11.58
CA PRO A 120 -37.21 -1.13 -10.55
C PRO A 120 -38.36 -1.76 -9.76
N HIS A 121 -39.25 -2.51 -10.42
CA HIS A 121 -40.38 -3.16 -9.75
C HIS A 121 -39.96 -4.30 -8.82
N ALA A 122 -38.99 -5.12 -9.24
CA ALA A 122 -38.45 -6.19 -8.39
C ALA A 122 -37.72 -5.61 -7.17
N CYS A 123 -36.90 -4.56 -7.38
CA CYS A 123 -36.21 -3.88 -6.31
C CYS A 123 -37.17 -3.19 -5.34
N ALA A 124 -38.22 -2.53 -5.84
CA ALA A 124 -39.24 -1.92 -5.00
C ALA A 124 -39.94 -2.97 -4.12
N GLY A 125 -40.30 -4.13 -4.70
CA GLY A 125 -40.84 -5.27 -3.93
C GLY A 125 -39.88 -5.74 -2.83
N PHE A 126 -38.59 -5.86 -3.16
CA PHE A 126 -37.56 -6.31 -2.21
C PHE A 126 -37.29 -5.30 -1.08
N PHE A 127 -37.21 -4.00 -1.35
CA PHE A 127 -36.88 -3.00 -0.33
C PHE A 127 -38.09 -2.54 0.49
N PHE A 128 -39.29 -2.49 -0.12
CA PHE A 128 -40.50 -2.01 0.55
C PHE A 128 -41.39 -3.15 1.05
N GLY A 129 -41.17 -4.39 0.63
CA GLY A 129 -41.83 -5.58 1.17
C GLY A 129 -41.54 -5.75 2.66
N ALA A 130 -42.57 -6.01 3.47
CA ALA A 130 -42.39 -6.23 4.91
C ALA A 130 -41.57 -7.51 5.19
N GLU A 131 -41.73 -8.53 4.35
CA GLU A 131 -41.06 -9.83 4.49
C GLU A 131 -39.57 -9.76 4.11
N THR A 132 -39.22 -8.95 3.11
CA THR A 132 -37.86 -8.86 2.55
C THR A 132 -36.98 -7.81 3.24
N ARG A 133 -37.58 -6.84 3.95
CA ARG A 133 -36.84 -5.81 4.72
C ARG A 133 -35.90 -6.43 5.76
N GLY A 134 -36.35 -7.47 6.46
CA GLY A 134 -35.52 -8.17 7.44
C GLY A 134 -34.29 -8.82 6.80
N PHE A 135 -34.47 -9.44 5.63
CA PHE A 135 -33.38 -10.04 4.87
C PHE A 135 -32.40 -8.99 4.33
N ALA A 136 -32.90 -7.89 3.76
CA ALA A 136 -32.05 -6.77 3.30
C ALA A 136 -31.22 -6.16 4.45
N ALA A 137 -31.82 -5.99 5.63
CA ALA A 137 -31.11 -5.52 6.81
C ALA A 137 -30.02 -6.50 7.27
N ARG A 138 -30.30 -7.82 7.27
CA ARG A 138 -29.29 -8.85 7.57
C ARG A 138 -28.15 -8.84 6.56
N LEU A 139 -28.45 -8.71 5.26
CA LEU A 139 -27.43 -8.64 4.21
C LEU A 139 -26.51 -7.43 4.42
N LEU A 140 -27.06 -6.28 4.83
CA LEU A 140 -26.26 -5.08 5.10
C LEU A 140 -25.47 -5.18 6.40
N VAL A 141 -26.09 -5.62 7.51
CA VAL A 141 -25.45 -5.64 8.84
C VAL A 141 -24.47 -6.80 9.01
N VAL A 142 -24.72 -7.94 8.37
CA VAL A 142 -23.86 -9.14 8.47
C VAL A 142 -23.06 -9.34 7.19
N GLY A 143 -23.70 -9.22 6.03
CA GLY A 143 -23.05 -9.48 4.73
C GLY A 143 -21.92 -8.50 4.42
N VAL A 144 -22.12 -7.19 4.65
CA VAL A 144 -21.06 -6.19 4.39
C VAL A 144 -19.84 -6.39 5.30
N PRO A 145 -19.96 -6.53 6.64
CA PRO A 145 -18.80 -6.83 7.47
C PRO A 145 -18.16 -8.19 7.18
N ALA A 146 -18.94 -9.21 6.82
CA ALA A 146 -18.40 -10.49 6.41
C ALA A 146 -17.57 -10.37 5.12
N LEU A 147 -18.08 -9.65 4.12
CA LEU A 147 -17.36 -9.35 2.88
C LEU A 147 -16.07 -8.58 3.16
N ALA A 148 -16.13 -7.51 3.96
CA ALA A 148 -14.95 -6.75 4.34
C ALA A 148 -13.92 -7.64 5.06
N THR A 149 -14.35 -8.54 5.95
CA THR A 149 -13.46 -9.50 6.62
C THR A 149 -12.75 -10.41 5.63
N LEU A 150 -13.48 -10.93 4.63
CA LEU A 150 -12.89 -11.74 3.56
C LEU A 150 -11.89 -10.93 2.75
N LEU A 151 -12.21 -9.71 2.34
CA LEU A 151 -11.30 -8.86 1.56
C LEU A 151 -10.02 -8.52 2.34
N VAL A 152 -10.13 -8.14 3.62
CA VAL A 152 -8.97 -7.96 4.52
C VAL A 152 -8.11 -9.24 4.59
N ALA A 153 -8.75 -10.41 4.71
CA ALA A 153 -8.04 -11.68 4.74
C ALA A 153 -7.32 -11.98 3.41
N ALA A 154 -7.94 -11.68 2.26
CA ALA A 154 -7.30 -11.83 0.94
C ALA A 154 -6.05 -10.95 0.83
N HIS A 155 -6.13 -9.69 1.25
CA HIS A 155 -4.99 -8.77 1.28
C HIS A 155 -3.88 -9.23 2.22
N ALA A 156 -4.23 -9.72 3.41
CA ALA A 156 -3.25 -10.29 4.33
C ALA A 156 -2.55 -11.54 3.74
N VAL A 157 -3.32 -12.43 3.09
CA VAL A 157 -2.79 -13.61 2.39
C VAL A 157 -1.90 -13.21 1.23
N HIS A 158 -2.28 -12.18 0.46
CA HIS A 158 -1.43 -11.60 -0.58
C HIS A 158 -0.09 -11.13 -0.01
N GLY A 159 -0.10 -10.35 1.08
CA GLY A 159 1.12 -9.94 1.79
C GLY A 159 1.99 -11.13 2.22
N LEU A 160 1.41 -12.15 2.86
CA LEU A 160 2.13 -13.36 3.28
C LEU A 160 2.70 -14.16 2.11
N SER A 161 1.99 -14.21 0.98
CA SER A 161 2.46 -14.91 -0.22
C SER A 161 3.70 -14.25 -0.84
N ILE A 162 3.83 -12.93 -0.69
CA ILE A 162 5.03 -12.18 -1.08
C ILE A 162 6.21 -12.56 -0.18
N ASP A 163 6.05 -12.63 1.15
CA ASP A 163 7.11 -13.10 2.06
C ASP A 163 7.55 -14.53 1.71
N LEU A 164 6.58 -15.43 1.47
CA LEU A 164 6.87 -16.80 1.04
C LEU A 164 7.68 -16.83 -0.27
N GLY A 165 7.24 -16.07 -1.27
CA GLY A 165 7.92 -15.96 -2.56
C GLY A 165 9.32 -15.37 -2.44
N ALA A 166 9.49 -14.32 -1.62
CA ALA A 166 10.77 -13.66 -1.39
C ALA A 166 11.75 -14.58 -0.67
N ARG A 167 11.29 -15.34 0.34
CA ARG A 167 12.11 -16.33 1.06
C ARG A 167 12.59 -17.45 0.14
N ARG A 168 11.71 -17.95 -0.74
CA ARG A 168 12.10 -18.93 -1.78
C ARG A 168 13.13 -18.39 -2.77
N ALA A 169 13.17 -17.07 -2.93
CA ALA A 169 14.14 -16.38 -3.77
C ALA A 169 15.42 -15.96 -3.02
N GLY A 170 15.62 -16.42 -1.77
CA GLY A 170 16.82 -16.12 -0.97
C GLY A 170 16.73 -14.86 -0.12
N GLY A 171 15.57 -14.19 -0.09
CA GLY A 171 15.32 -13.03 0.77
C GLY A 171 15.23 -13.41 2.24
N ARG A 172 15.67 -12.50 3.13
CA ARG A 172 15.49 -12.64 4.58
C ARG A 172 14.00 -12.52 4.94
N PRO A 173 13.49 -13.29 5.91
CA PRO A 173 12.07 -13.22 6.28
C PRO A 173 11.70 -11.84 6.83
N ALA A 174 10.59 -11.27 6.35
CA ALA A 174 10.05 -10.00 6.83
C ALA A 174 8.51 -10.05 6.92
N ARG A 175 8.00 -11.16 7.48
CA ARG A 175 6.57 -11.47 7.61
C ARG A 175 5.71 -10.33 8.14
N ASN A 176 6.18 -9.59 9.15
CA ASN A 176 5.44 -8.47 9.72
C ASN A 176 5.23 -7.35 8.69
N ARG A 177 6.30 -6.91 8.03
CA ARG A 177 6.22 -5.93 6.93
C ARG A 177 5.36 -6.42 5.79
N ALA A 178 5.44 -7.70 5.46
CA ALA A 178 4.66 -8.29 4.36
C ALA A 178 3.15 -8.28 4.67
N LEU A 179 2.76 -8.60 5.91
CA LEU A 179 1.39 -8.43 6.39
C LEU A 179 0.96 -6.96 6.36
N ARG A 180 1.81 -6.04 6.82
CA ARG A 180 1.53 -4.60 6.76
C ARG A 180 1.33 -4.12 5.32
N LEU A 181 2.12 -4.62 4.36
CA LEU A 181 1.92 -4.33 2.94
C LEU A 181 0.51 -4.72 2.50
N GLY A 182 0.10 -5.96 2.79
CA GLY A 182 -1.23 -6.44 2.43
C GLY A 182 -2.32 -5.58 3.06
N LEU A 183 -2.26 -5.38 4.37
CA LEU A 183 -3.27 -4.61 5.10
C LEU A 183 -3.36 -3.14 4.64
N TYR A 184 -2.23 -2.51 4.30
CA TYR A 184 -2.23 -1.15 3.75
C TYR A 184 -2.63 -1.09 2.27
N ALA A 185 -2.51 -2.19 1.53
CA ALA A 185 -2.99 -2.30 0.15
C ALA A 185 -4.54 -2.25 0.05
N CYS A 186 -5.29 -2.55 1.11
CA CYS A 186 -6.75 -2.28 1.18
C CYS A 186 -7.11 -0.81 0.90
N GLY A 187 -6.15 0.12 1.06
CA GLY A 187 -6.35 1.52 0.69
C GLY A 187 -6.63 1.73 -0.80
N TRP A 188 -6.19 0.80 -1.66
CA TRP A 188 -6.44 0.85 -3.10
C TRP A 188 -7.93 0.76 -3.40
N ASP A 189 -8.68 -0.08 -2.69
CA ASP A 189 -10.10 -0.30 -2.95
C ASP A 189 -10.95 0.94 -2.66
N VAL A 190 -10.52 1.77 -1.70
CA VAL A 190 -11.14 3.07 -1.42
C VAL A 190 -10.85 4.08 -2.53
N VAL A 191 -9.60 4.20 -2.96
CA VAL A 191 -9.16 5.25 -3.92
C VAL A 191 -9.52 4.89 -5.36
N MET A 192 -9.47 3.61 -5.71
CA MET A 192 -9.79 3.09 -7.04
C MET A 192 -11.28 2.77 -7.20
N GLY A 193 -12.00 2.60 -6.08
CA GLY A 193 -13.43 2.35 -6.07
C GLY A 193 -14.30 3.59 -6.22
N PRO A 194 -15.63 3.45 -6.05
CA PRO A 194 -16.59 4.54 -6.27
C PRO A 194 -16.32 5.77 -5.39
N VAL A 195 -15.88 5.58 -4.15
CA VAL A 195 -15.55 6.67 -3.23
C VAL A 195 -14.43 7.53 -3.79
N GLY A 196 -13.33 6.91 -4.22
CA GLY A 196 -12.19 7.62 -4.75
C GLY A 196 -12.51 8.35 -6.05
N VAL A 197 -13.32 7.76 -6.94
CA VAL A 197 -13.81 8.45 -8.15
C VAL A 197 -14.55 9.74 -7.79
N VAL A 198 -15.45 9.70 -6.80
CA VAL A 198 -16.19 10.89 -6.34
C VAL A 198 -15.25 11.90 -5.70
N VAL A 199 -14.42 11.48 -4.73
CA VAL A 199 -13.53 12.40 -3.99
C VAL A 199 -12.49 13.05 -4.89
N VAL A 200 -11.85 12.28 -5.77
CA VAL A 200 -10.89 12.80 -6.75
C VAL A 200 -11.62 13.67 -7.79
N GLY A 201 -12.80 13.27 -8.24
CA GLY A 201 -13.60 14.05 -9.18
C GLY A 201 -13.96 15.44 -8.64
N VAL A 202 -14.36 15.51 -7.37
CA VAL A 202 -14.70 16.78 -6.69
C VAL A 202 -13.47 17.65 -6.44
N ARG A 203 -12.35 17.07 -5.99
CA ARG A 203 -11.15 17.85 -5.61
C ARG A 203 -10.27 18.25 -6.79
N SER A 204 -10.23 17.40 -7.81
CA SER A 204 -9.21 17.44 -8.87
C SER A 204 -9.83 17.50 -10.28
N GLY A 205 -11.14 17.33 -10.40
CA GLY A 205 -11.86 17.29 -11.67
C GLY A 205 -11.99 15.88 -12.25
N ILE A 206 -12.99 15.69 -13.12
CA ILE A 206 -13.34 14.38 -13.72
C ILE A 206 -12.18 13.79 -14.52
N GLY A 207 -11.43 14.61 -15.27
CA GLY A 207 -10.26 14.13 -16.04
C GLY A 207 -9.20 13.49 -15.15
N LYS A 208 -8.96 14.05 -13.95
CA LYS A 208 -8.03 13.46 -12.98
C LYS A 208 -8.61 12.21 -12.33
N ALA A 209 -9.92 12.14 -12.09
CA ALA A 209 -10.57 10.92 -11.61
C ALA A 209 -10.44 9.75 -12.62
N LEU A 210 -10.62 10.01 -13.91
CA LEU A 210 -10.40 9.00 -14.95
C LEU A 210 -8.93 8.60 -15.06
N SER A 211 -7.99 9.54 -14.89
CA SER A 211 -6.56 9.21 -14.83
C SER A 211 -6.20 8.38 -13.59
N ALA A 212 -6.93 8.52 -12.49
CA ALA A 212 -6.70 7.67 -11.32
C ALA A 212 -6.99 6.20 -11.64
N LEU A 213 -7.99 5.91 -12.48
CA LEU A 213 -8.27 4.54 -12.96
C LEU A 213 -7.09 3.96 -13.75
N THR A 214 -6.41 4.77 -14.57
CA THR A 214 -5.23 4.31 -15.30
C THR A 214 -4.01 4.13 -14.40
N VAL A 215 -3.88 4.92 -13.32
CA VAL A 215 -2.86 4.72 -12.27
C VAL A 215 -3.02 3.37 -11.58
N GLY A 216 -4.25 2.86 -11.47
CA GLY A 216 -4.52 1.51 -10.96
C GLY A 216 -3.91 0.39 -11.81
N ALA A 217 -3.71 0.62 -13.11
CA ALA A 217 -3.10 -0.37 -13.98
C ALA A 217 -1.65 -0.65 -13.54
N GLY A 218 -1.39 -1.90 -13.14
CA GLY A 218 -0.08 -2.32 -12.64
C GLY A 218 0.27 -1.79 -11.24
N LEU A 219 -0.67 -1.17 -10.51
CA LEU A 219 -0.45 -0.73 -9.13
C LEU A 219 0.00 -1.87 -8.20
N PRO A 220 -0.65 -3.06 -8.19
CA PRO A 220 -0.19 -4.17 -7.35
C PRO A 220 1.24 -4.62 -7.69
N THR A 221 1.58 -4.67 -8.98
CA THR A 221 2.93 -5.02 -9.45
C THR A 221 3.95 -4.01 -8.93
N ARG A 222 3.73 -2.71 -9.19
CA ARG A 222 4.67 -1.63 -8.83
C ARG A 222 4.87 -1.53 -7.31
N ALA A 223 3.79 -1.67 -6.53
CA ALA A 223 3.85 -1.68 -5.07
C ALA A 223 4.67 -2.88 -4.56
N THR A 224 4.42 -4.07 -5.11
CA THR A 224 5.10 -5.30 -4.69
C THR A 224 6.57 -5.31 -5.11
N GLU A 225 6.91 -4.84 -6.32
CA GLU A 225 8.31 -4.70 -6.76
C GLU A 225 9.08 -3.71 -5.89
N ALA A 226 8.45 -2.58 -5.55
CA ALA A 226 9.05 -1.59 -4.65
C ALA A 226 9.27 -2.17 -3.25
N PHE A 227 8.31 -2.94 -2.74
CA PHE A 227 8.43 -3.64 -1.46
C PHE A 227 9.54 -4.70 -1.46
N LEU A 228 9.61 -5.53 -2.51
CA LEU A 228 10.62 -6.57 -2.68
C LEU A 228 12.03 -5.98 -2.79
N SER A 229 12.19 -4.89 -3.54
CA SER A 229 13.48 -4.21 -3.67
C SER A 229 13.89 -3.48 -2.39
N GLY A 230 12.96 -2.81 -1.71
CA GLY A 230 13.19 -2.11 -0.45
C GLY A 230 13.57 -3.04 0.71
N HIS A 231 12.76 -4.08 0.95
CA HIS A 231 12.85 -4.87 2.19
C HIS A 231 13.56 -6.21 2.03
N TYR A 232 13.52 -6.81 0.83
CA TYR A 232 14.16 -8.11 0.58
C TYR A 232 15.41 -7.99 -0.29
N ARG A 233 15.73 -6.80 -0.80
CA ARG A 233 16.81 -6.55 -1.77
C ARG A 233 16.71 -7.42 -3.03
N LEU A 234 15.48 -7.80 -3.40
CA LEU A 234 15.22 -8.59 -4.59
C LEU A 234 14.85 -7.67 -5.75
N VAL A 235 15.59 -7.78 -6.85
CA VAL A 235 15.33 -7.08 -8.12
C VAL A 235 15.41 -8.06 -9.28
N GLY A 236 14.79 -7.74 -10.42
CA GLY A 236 14.90 -8.56 -11.63
C GLY A 236 14.26 -9.95 -11.50
N PRO A 237 14.89 -11.03 -12.00
CA PRO A 237 14.28 -12.37 -12.04
C PRO A 237 13.85 -12.94 -10.67
N PRO A 238 14.63 -12.81 -9.58
CA PRO A 238 14.19 -13.21 -8.23
C PRO A 238 12.90 -12.51 -7.76
N ALA A 239 12.77 -11.20 -7.99
CA ALA A 239 11.57 -10.45 -7.63
C ALA A 239 10.34 -10.92 -8.43
N LYS A 240 10.51 -11.21 -9.74
CA LYS A 240 9.45 -11.78 -10.58
C LYS A 240 8.95 -13.13 -10.08
N ARG A 241 9.83 -14.01 -9.58
CA ARG A 241 9.42 -15.30 -8.99
C ARG A 241 8.58 -15.10 -7.73
N ALA A 242 8.93 -14.13 -6.89
CA ALA A 242 8.14 -13.78 -5.71
C ALA A 242 6.76 -13.22 -6.10
N LEU A 243 6.70 -12.34 -7.10
CA LEU A 243 5.45 -11.84 -7.68
C LEU A 243 4.54 -12.95 -8.20
N TYR A 244 5.07 -13.91 -8.97
CA TYR A 244 4.27 -15.02 -9.49
C TYR A 244 3.67 -15.89 -8.38
N THR A 245 4.43 -16.11 -7.30
CA THR A 245 3.91 -16.80 -6.11
C THR A 245 2.70 -16.06 -5.55
N SER A 246 2.80 -14.74 -5.48
CA SER A 246 1.71 -13.90 -5.01
C SER A 246 0.48 -13.93 -5.91
N TYR A 247 0.65 -13.89 -7.24
CA TYR A 247 -0.48 -13.99 -8.17
C TYR A 247 -1.17 -15.35 -8.11
N ALA A 248 -0.41 -16.44 -8.02
CA ALA A 248 -0.97 -17.77 -7.90
C ALA A 248 -1.81 -17.92 -6.61
N VAL A 249 -1.28 -17.42 -5.48
CA VAL A 249 -2.01 -17.45 -4.21
C VAL A 249 -3.23 -16.53 -4.25
N ALA A 250 -3.11 -15.31 -4.77
CA ALA A 250 -4.24 -14.39 -4.89
C ALA A 250 -5.38 -14.99 -5.75
N ALA A 251 -5.05 -15.61 -6.89
CA ALA A 251 -6.02 -16.30 -7.73
C ALA A 251 -6.72 -17.45 -6.99
N LEU A 252 -5.96 -18.29 -6.27
CA LEU A 252 -6.50 -19.38 -5.48
C LEU A 252 -7.42 -18.88 -4.36
N THR A 253 -6.97 -17.90 -3.58
CA THR A 253 -7.74 -17.31 -2.48
C THR A 253 -9.03 -16.67 -2.98
N THR A 254 -8.98 -15.99 -4.13
CA THR A 254 -10.15 -15.40 -4.77
C THR A 254 -11.14 -16.49 -5.18
N GLY A 255 -10.68 -17.57 -5.83
CA GLY A 255 -11.52 -18.69 -6.19
C GLY A 255 -12.23 -19.33 -5.00
N VAL A 256 -11.50 -19.57 -3.90
CA VAL A 256 -12.07 -20.12 -2.65
C VAL A 256 -13.12 -19.18 -2.07
N PHE A 257 -12.84 -17.87 -2.01
CA PHE A 257 -13.78 -16.89 -1.46
C PHE A 257 -15.04 -16.73 -2.31
N VAL A 258 -14.93 -16.78 -3.63
CA VAL A 258 -16.10 -16.78 -4.52
C VAL A 258 -16.99 -17.99 -4.22
N VAL A 259 -16.41 -19.19 -4.10
CA VAL A 259 -17.18 -20.41 -3.78
C VAL A 259 -17.84 -20.28 -2.40
N MET A 260 -17.13 -19.79 -1.39
CA MET A 260 -17.68 -19.58 -0.05
C MET A 260 -18.84 -18.59 -0.05
N VAL A 261 -18.70 -17.44 -0.73
CA VAL A 261 -19.74 -16.41 -0.79
C VAL A 261 -20.98 -16.92 -1.52
N LEU A 262 -20.80 -17.59 -2.66
CA LEU A 262 -21.93 -18.19 -3.39
C LEU A 262 -22.64 -19.26 -2.55
N SER A 263 -21.89 -20.11 -1.84
CA SER A 263 -22.46 -21.13 -0.96
C SER A 263 -23.25 -20.49 0.19
N ALA A 264 -22.74 -19.42 0.78
CA ALA A 264 -23.43 -18.68 1.83
C ALA A 264 -24.70 -17.99 1.33
N ILE A 265 -24.68 -17.41 0.12
CA ILE A 265 -25.87 -16.81 -0.51
C ILE A 265 -26.93 -17.88 -0.77
N VAL A 266 -26.55 -19.03 -1.33
CA VAL A 266 -27.47 -20.16 -1.56
C VAL A 266 -28.05 -20.65 -0.23
N ALA A 267 -27.20 -20.85 0.79
CA ALA A 267 -27.66 -21.28 2.11
C ALA A 267 -28.66 -20.27 2.71
N ALA A 268 -28.37 -18.97 2.61
CA ALA A 268 -29.24 -17.92 3.11
C ALA A 268 -30.55 -17.79 2.31
N ALA A 269 -30.58 -18.17 1.03
CA ALA A 269 -31.78 -18.09 0.20
C ALA A 269 -32.75 -19.26 0.41
N PHE A 270 -32.25 -20.44 0.81
CA PHE A 270 -33.06 -21.66 0.92
C PHE A 270 -33.34 -22.13 2.34
N TYR A 271 -32.56 -21.67 3.34
CA TYR A 271 -32.63 -22.20 4.71
C TYR A 271 -32.89 -21.13 5.80
N LEU A 272 -33.08 -19.85 5.42
CA LEU A 272 -33.38 -18.74 6.34
C LEU A 272 -34.63 -17.98 5.91
#